data_AF-A0A2A2N818-F1
#
_entry.id   AF-A0A2A2N818-F1
#
_cell.length_a   1.000
_cell.length_b   1.000
_cell.length_c   1.000
_cell.angle_alpha   90.00
_cell.angle_beta   90.00
_cell.angle_gamma   90.00
#
_symmetry.space_group_name_H-M   'P 1'
#
loop_
_entity.id
_entity.type
_entity.pdbx_description
1 polymer ?
#
loop_
_entity_poly.entity_id
_entity_poly.type
_entity_poly.pdbx_seq_one_letter_code
_entity_poly.pdbx_strand_id
1 'polypeptide(L)'
;MQEQVLYPLETEVTMITSFQDADPMGVIYHGNFFRYFEEARRVLMEKIEYSYRDMNESGYMWPIIDTRVKYVKAIPFNHEIRITAKLTEWENRLRVDYMIYDANTDQRMCKAHTTQVAVSIEKQEMCFASPAVFMDKIEQWHKHGSLA
;
A
#
# COMPACT_ATOMS: atom_id res chain seq x y z
N MET A 1 24.17 -10.66 4.74
CA MET A 1 24.53 -10.05 3.44
C MET A 1 23.21 -9.59 2.85
N GLN A 2 22.94 -8.28 2.79
CA GLN A 2 21.67 -7.80 2.22
C GLN A 2 21.62 -8.23 0.75
N GLU A 3 20.66 -9.10 0.39
CA GLU A 3 20.46 -9.51 -1.00
C GLU A 3 20.16 -8.25 -1.83
N GLN A 4 20.80 -8.15 -3.00
CA GLN A 4 20.62 -7.02 -3.89
C GLN A 4 19.21 -7.08 -4.51
N VAL A 5 18.33 -6.14 -4.15
CA VAL A 5 17.00 -6.00 -4.74
C VAL A 5 17.14 -5.53 -6.19
N LEU A 6 16.88 -6.41 -7.16
CA LEU A 6 16.92 -6.09 -8.59
C LEU A 6 15.64 -5.42 -9.06
N TYR A 7 14.49 -5.92 -8.57
CA TYR A 7 13.16 -5.41 -8.95
C TYR A 7 12.42 -4.95 -7.70
N PRO A 8 12.40 -3.64 -7.38
CA PRO A 8 11.63 -3.16 -6.23
C PRO A 8 10.12 -3.45 -6.42
N LEU A 9 9.43 -3.84 -5.35
CA LEU A 9 7.98 -3.96 -5.38
C LEU A 9 7.34 -2.58 -5.21
N GLU A 10 6.95 -2.00 -6.34
CA GLU A 10 6.27 -0.71 -6.43
C GLU A 10 5.18 -0.73 -7.50
N THR A 11 4.20 0.14 -7.38
CA THR A 11 3.12 0.30 -8.35
C THR A 11 2.68 1.75 -8.45
N GLU A 12 1.98 2.03 -9.54
CA GLU A 12 1.34 3.31 -9.80
C GLU A 12 -0.11 3.06 -10.22
N VAL A 13 -1.02 3.89 -9.70
CA VAL A 13 -2.44 3.87 -10.03
C VAL A 13 -2.89 5.30 -10.31
N THR A 14 -3.63 5.51 -11.39
CA THR A 14 -4.28 6.79 -11.69
C THR A 14 -5.78 6.65 -11.47
N MET A 15 -6.38 7.63 -10.81
CA MET A 15 -7.83 7.65 -10.56
C MET A 15 -8.37 9.07 -10.47
N ILE A 16 -9.68 9.22 -10.66
CA ILE A 16 -10.40 10.49 -10.48
C ILE A 16 -11.07 10.49 -9.11
N THR A 17 -10.84 11.53 -8.32
CA THR A 17 -11.46 11.68 -7.00
C THR A 17 -12.97 11.90 -7.10
N SER A 18 -13.72 11.37 -6.13
CA SER A 18 -15.18 11.42 -6.14
C SER A 18 -15.73 12.65 -5.41
N PHE A 19 -16.88 13.18 -5.83
CA PHE A 19 -17.59 14.23 -5.08
C PHE A 19 -17.99 13.74 -3.67
N GLN A 20 -18.35 12.46 -3.56
CA GLN A 20 -18.71 11.80 -2.30
C GLN A 20 -17.55 11.75 -1.30
N ASP A 21 -16.30 11.91 -1.77
CA ASP A 21 -15.13 11.92 -0.90
C ASP A 21 -14.82 13.31 -0.34
N ALA A 22 -15.48 14.36 -0.84
CA ALA A 22 -15.22 15.75 -0.44
C ALA A 22 -15.92 16.15 0.86
N ASP A 23 -15.33 17.11 1.56
CA ASP A 23 -15.94 17.80 2.70
C ASP A 23 -16.51 19.18 2.29
N PRO A 24 -17.20 19.90 3.20
CA PRO A 24 -17.77 21.22 2.89
C PRO A 24 -16.77 22.30 2.46
N MET A 25 -15.46 22.07 2.58
CA MET A 25 -14.42 22.98 2.09
C MET A 25 -14.13 22.77 0.58
N GLY A 26 -14.81 21.83 -0.08
CA GLY A 26 -14.69 21.59 -1.53
C GLY A 26 -13.45 20.78 -1.91
N VAL A 27 -12.83 20.10 -0.95
CA VAL A 27 -11.64 19.27 -1.13
C VAL A 27 -11.87 17.91 -0.50
N ILE A 28 -11.05 16.93 -0.88
CA ILE A 28 -11.18 15.57 -0.34
C ILE A 28 -10.98 15.58 1.16
N TYR A 29 -11.98 15.04 1.88
CA TYR A 29 -11.93 14.85 3.31
C TYR A 29 -10.71 13.99 3.67
N HIS A 30 -9.93 14.44 4.65
CA HIS A 30 -8.68 13.78 5.04
C HIS A 30 -8.84 12.28 5.38
N GLY A 31 -9.98 11.88 5.97
CA GLY A 31 -10.27 10.48 6.29
C GLY A 31 -10.49 9.58 5.06
N ASN A 32 -10.78 10.16 3.89
CA ASN A 32 -11.02 9.39 2.67
C ASN A 32 -9.74 9.04 1.90
N PHE A 33 -8.58 9.64 2.24
CA PHE A 33 -7.29 9.32 1.62
C PHE A 33 -6.90 7.85 1.78
N PHE A 34 -7.36 7.19 2.85
CA PHE A 34 -7.09 5.78 3.10
C PHE A 34 -7.66 4.86 2.02
N ARG A 35 -8.75 5.25 1.36
CA ARG A 35 -9.31 4.51 0.22
C ARG A 35 -8.36 4.52 -0.97
N TYR A 36 -7.67 5.64 -1.18
CA TYR A 36 -6.70 5.81 -2.27
C TYR A 36 -5.42 5.01 -2.00
N PHE A 37 -4.94 5.05 -0.75
CA PHE A 37 -3.80 4.22 -0.33
C PHE A 37 -4.11 2.73 -0.43
N GLU A 38 -5.31 2.33 0.00
CA GLU A 38 -5.75 0.93 -0.06
C GLU A 38 -5.84 0.43 -1.50
N GLU A 39 -6.35 1.23 -2.43
CA GLU A 39 -6.41 0.84 -3.84
C GLU A 39 -5.01 0.64 -4.44
N ALA A 40 -4.08 1.56 -4.17
CA ALA A 40 -2.70 1.40 -4.62
C ALA A 40 -2.01 0.19 -3.95
N ARG A 41 -2.30 -0.07 -2.67
CA ARG A 41 -1.80 -1.26 -1.95
C ARG A 41 -2.39 -2.56 -2.53
N ARG A 42 -3.68 -2.58 -2.88
CA ARG A 42 -4.34 -3.74 -3.51
C ARG A 42 -3.60 -4.12 -4.79
N VAL A 43 -3.41 -3.16 -5.69
CA VAL A 43 -2.70 -3.37 -6.96
C VAL A 43 -1.23 -3.79 -6.72
N LEU A 44 -0.57 -3.22 -5.70
CA LEU A 44 0.79 -3.60 -5.33
C LEU A 44 0.87 -5.07 -4.90
N MET A 45 -0.07 -5.53 -4.07
CA MET A 45 -0.09 -6.90 -3.55
C MET A 45 -0.53 -7.92 -4.60
N GLU A 46 -1.34 -7.53 -5.59
CA GLU A 46 -1.72 -8.40 -6.71
C GLU A 46 -0.52 -8.84 -7.56
N LYS A 47 0.53 -8.00 -7.67
CA LYS A 47 1.77 -8.35 -8.39
C LYS A 47 2.48 -9.58 -7.84
N ILE A 48 2.28 -9.85 -6.56
CA ILE A 48 2.87 -10.98 -5.84
C ILE A 48 1.80 -12.02 -5.46
N GLU A 49 0.62 -11.98 -6.07
CA GLU A 49 -0.48 -12.92 -5.79
C GLU A 49 -0.73 -13.06 -4.28
N TYR A 50 -0.83 -11.91 -3.60
CA TYR A 50 -1.04 -11.84 -2.16
C TYR A 50 -2.18 -10.88 -1.82
N SER A 51 -3.33 -11.08 -2.49
CA SER A 51 -4.56 -10.34 -2.23
C SER A 51 -5.08 -10.62 -0.81
N TYR A 52 -6.10 -9.87 -0.37
CA TYR A 52 -6.76 -10.12 0.92
C TYR A 52 -7.29 -11.56 1.06
N ARG A 53 -7.71 -12.15 -0.06
CA ARG A 53 -8.15 -13.54 -0.09
C ARG A 53 -6.99 -14.49 0.11
N ASP A 54 -5.88 -14.28 -0.58
CA ASP A 54 -4.66 -15.09 -0.45
C ASP A 54 -4.07 -14.98 0.96
N MET A 55 -4.10 -13.78 1.56
CA MET A 55 -3.73 -13.57 2.96
C MET A 55 -4.57 -14.48 3.88
N ASN A 56 -5.90 -14.42 3.75
CA ASN A 56 -6.80 -15.22 4.56
C ASN A 56 -6.60 -16.73 4.35
N GLU A 57 -6.51 -17.17 3.09
CA GLU A 57 -6.29 -18.57 2.72
C GLU A 57 -4.92 -19.09 3.22
N SER A 58 -3.92 -18.21 3.34
CA SER A 58 -2.62 -18.54 3.94
C SER A 58 -2.64 -18.64 5.48
N GLY A 59 -3.77 -18.34 6.13
CA GLY A 59 -3.94 -18.41 7.58
C GLY A 59 -3.57 -17.13 8.34
N TYR A 60 -3.37 -16.01 7.64
CA TYR A 60 -2.91 -14.75 8.22
C TYR A 60 -3.80 -13.56 7.89
N MET A 61 -3.89 -12.62 8.80
CA MET A 61 -4.49 -11.31 8.59
C MET A 61 -3.46 -10.21 8.82
N TRP A 62 -3.65 -9.06 8.17
CA TRP A 62 -2.68 -7.96 8.17
C TRP A 62 -3.31 -6.62 8.57
N PRO A 63 -3.75 -6.48 9.84
CA PRO A 63 -4.31 -5.22 10.31
C PRO A 63 -3.29 -4.08 10.22
N ILE A 64 -3.75 -2.88 9.86
CA ILE A 64 -2.95 -1.66 9.97
C ILE A 64 -2.80 -1.33 11.46
N ILE A 65 -1.55 -1.23 11.92
CA ILE A 65 -1.22 -0.89 13.31
C ILE A 65 -0.67 0.53 13.45
N ASP A 66 -0.19 1.13 12.35
CA ASP A 66 0.34 2.49 12.34
C ASP A 66 0.14 3.12 10.97
N THR A 67 -0.10 4.43 10.96
CA THR A 67 -0.20 5.23 9.76
C THR A 67 0.35 6.63 10.01
N ARG A 68 0.92 7.22 8.98
CA ARG A 68 1.26 8.63 8.96
C ARG A 68 0.87 9.23 7.62
N VAL A 69 0.14 10.34 7.66
CA VAL A 69 -0.28 11.06 6.46
C VAL A 69 0.15 12.51 6.58
N LYS A 70 0.79 13.03 5.53
CA LYS A 70 1.11 14.45 5.37
C LYS A 70 0.34 14.97 4.16
N TYR A 71 -0.67 15.80 4.42
CA TYR A 71 -1.42 16.53 3.41
C TYR A 71 -0.63 17.78 3.00
N VAL A 72 -0.03 17.76 1.81
CA VAL A 72 0.86 18.83 1.32
C VAL A 72 0.08 19.88 0.53
N LYS A 73 -0.86 19.43 -0.31
CA LYS A 73 -1.76 20.26 -1.12
C LYS A 73 -3.15 19.65 -1.03
N ALA A 74 -4.17 20.50 -0.95
CA ALA A 74 -5.55 20.04 -1.02
C ALA A 74 -5.86 19.45 -2.40
N ILE A 75 -6.69 18.41 -2.43
CA ILE A 75 -7.11 17.72 -3.65
C ILE A 75 -8.59 18.06 -3.88
N PRO A 76 -8.97 18.69 -5.01
CA PRO A 76 -10.38 18.88 -5.35
C PRO A 76 -11.09 17.55 -5.64
N PHE A 77 -12.42 17.55 -5.61
CA PHE A 77 -13.18 16.45 -6.21
C PHE A 77 -13.17 16.54 -7.75
N ASN A 78 -13.51 15.43 -8.42
CA ASN A 78 -13.42 15.30 -9.88
C ASN A 78 -12.02 15.67 -10.41
N HIS A 79 -11.00 15.37 -9.62
CA HIS A 79 -9.61 15.69 -9.93
C HIS A 79 -8.82 14.42 -10.18
N GLU A 80 -8.03 14.39 -11.25
CA GLU A 80 -7.22 13.23 -11.58
C GLU A 80 -5.92 13.23 -10.76
N ILE A 81 -5.70 12.14 -10.04
CA ILE A 81 -4.53 11.93 -9.18
C ILE A 81 -3.79 10.67 -9.58
N ARG A 82 -2.46 10.72 -9.41
CA ARG A 82 -1.54 9.61 -9.61
C ARG A 82 -0.98 9.20 -8.25
N ILE A 83 -1.19 7.96 -7.87
CA ILE A 83 -0.81 7.41 -6.58
C ILE A 83 0.29 6.39 -6.80
N THR A 84 1.44 6.58 -6.17
CA THR A 84 2.49 5.57 -6.13
C THR A 84 2.48 4.86 -4.79
N ALA A 85 2.71 3.56 -4.80
CA ALA A 85 2.86 2.74 -3.60
C ALA A 85 4.11 1.88 -3.72
N LYS A 86 4.90 1.79 -2.65
CA LYS A 86 6.14 1.03 -2.60
C LYS A 86 6.27 0.27 -1.30
N LEU A 87 6.57 -1.02 -1.38
CA LEU A 87 6.91 -1.82 -0.21
C LEU A 87 8.32 -1.45 0.26
N THR A 88 8.47 -1.07 1.53
CA THR A 88 9.74 -0.57 2.09
C THR A 88 10.25 -1.37 3.27
N GLU A 89 9.38 -2.07 4.00
CA GLU A 89 9.74 -3.06 5.02
C GLU A 89 8.80 -4.27 4.86
N TRP A 90 9.33 -5.48 5.03
CA TRP A 90 8.54 -6.71 4.91
C TRP A 90 8.96 -7.84 5.84
N GLU A 91 10.15 -7.80 6.45
CA GLU A 91 10.67 -8.90 7.29
C GLU A 91 9.87 -9.09 8.59
N ASN A 92 9.67 -8.02 9.35
CA ASN A 92 8.97 -8.05 10.66
C ASN A 92 7.61 -7.35 10.63
N ARG A 93 7.41 -6.49 9.65
CA ARG A 93 6.20 -5.71 9.41
C ARG A 93 6.11 -5.42 7.92
N LEU A 94 4.90 -5.24 7.43
CA LEU A 94 4.64 -4.80 6.07
C LEU A 94 4.46 -3.28 6.10
N ARG A 95 5.42 -2.55 5.56
CA ARG A 95 5.37 -1.10 5.42
C ARG A 95 5.22 -0.72 3.96
N VAL A 96 4.18 0.03 3.64
CA VAL A 96 3.99 0.61 2.30
C VAL A 96 4.07 2.12 2.41
N ASP A 97 4.99 2.72 1.65
CA ASP A 97 5.08 4.17 1.48
C ASP A 97 4.24 4.59 0.27
N TYR A 98 3.47 5.67 0.43
CA TYR A 98 2.59 6.23 -0.61
C TYR A 98 2.97 7.67 -0.93
N MET A 99 2.81 8.04 -2.20
CA MET A 99 2.79 9.42 -2.65
C MET A 99 1.58 9.66 -3.53
N ILE A 100 0.96 10.84 -3.40
CA ILE A 100 -0.08 11.29 -4.32
C ILE A 100 0.45 12.52 -5.05
N TYR A 101 0.31 12.49 -6.37
CA TYR A 101 0.62 13.58 -7.28
C TYR A 101 -0.63 14.00 -8.03
N ASP A 102 -0.66 15.27 -8.40
CA ASP A 102 -1.50 15.73 -9.50
C ASP A 102 -1.10 15.01 -10.79
N ALA A 103 -2.04 14.38 -11.49
CA ALA A 103 -1.73 13.59 -12.68
C ALA A 103 -1.27 14.44 -13.87
N ASN A 104 -1.60 15.73 -13.90
CA ASN A 104 -1.31 16.63 -15.03
C ASN A 104 -0.06 17.49 -14.81
N THR A 105 0.22 17.85 -13.55
CA THR A 105 1.27 18.83 -13.21
C THR A 105 2.44 18.22 -12.43
N ASP A 106 2.36 16.94 -12.06
CA ASP A 106 3.31 16.26 -11.17
C ASP A 106 3.50 16.94 -9.79
N GLN A 107 2.59 17.83 -9.41
CA GLN A 107 2.63 18.47 -8.10
C GLN A 107 2.34 17.44 -7.01
N ARG A 108 3.29 17.23 -6.09
CA ARG A 108 3.07 16.34 -4.94
C ARG A 108 2.01 16.91 -4.01
N MET A 109 0.94 16.16 -3.80
CA MET A 109 -0.21 16.52 -2.97
C MET A 109 -0.20 15.83 -1.61
N CYS A 110 0.33 14.61 -1.53
CA CYS A 110 0.37 13.85 -0.29
C CYS A 110 1.64 12.99 -0.18
N LYS A 111 2.08 12.76 1.06
CA LYS A 111 3.02 11.69 1.42
C LYS A 111 2.43 10.91 2.59
N ALA A 112 2.38 9.59 2.48
CA ALA A 112 1.87 8.75 3.55
C ALA A 112 2.66 7.44 3.69
N HIS A 113 2.41 6.72 4.78
CA HIS A 113 2.72 5.30 4.87
C HIS A 113 1.74 4.58 5.79
N THR A 114 1.56 3.29 5.56
CA THR A 114 0.87 2.37 6.46
C THR A 114 1.84 1.28 6.89
N THR A 115 1.67 0.83 8.13
CA THR A 115 2.38 -0.31 8.69
C THR A 115 1.38 -1.36 9.13
N GLN A 116 1.59 -2.59 8.70
CA GLN A 116 0.80 -3.76 9.10
C GLN A 116 1.71 -4.82 9.72
N VAL A 117 1.13 -5.65 10.57
CA VAL A 117 1.79 -6.85 11.09
C VAL A 117 0.93 -8.05 10.77
N ALA A 118 1.57 -9.20 10.56
CA ALA A 118 0.85 -10.44 10.41
C ALA A 118 0.26 -10.88 11.76
N VAL A 119 -0.97 -11.38 11.72
CA VAL A 119 -1.64 -12.02 12.85
C VAL A 119 -2.11 -13.38 12.37
N SER A 120 -1.79 -14.43 13.12
CA SER A 120 -2.30 -15.78 12.86
C SER A 120 -3.80 -15.82 13.14
N ILE A 121 -4.60 -16.25 12.17
CA ILE A 121 -6.05 -16.35 12.32
C ILE A 121 -6.43 -17.43 13.35
N GLU A 122 -5.74 -18.58 13.31
CA GLU A 122 -5.98 -19.70 14.22
C GLU A 122 -5.71 -19.31 15.68
N LYS A 123 -4.57 -18.64 15.94
CA LYS A 123 -4.15 -18.29 17.30
C LYS A 123 -4.65 -16.95 17.79
N GLN A 124 -5.08 -16.08 16.87
CA GLN A 124 -5.38 -14.65 17.13
C GLN A 124 -4.19 -13.89 17.73
N GLU A 125 -2.97 -14.31 17.39
CA GLU A 125 -1.73 -13.75 17.92
C GLU A 125 -0.93 -13.06 16.83
N MET A 126 -0.31 -11.94 17.19
CA MET A 126 0.63 -11.23 16.32
C MET A 126 1.88 -12.09 16.08
N CYS A 127 2.29 -12.18 14.82
CA CYS A 127 3.56 -12.77 14.43
C CYS A 127 4.68 -11.74 14.57
N PHE A 128 5.80 -12.12 15.21
CA PHE A 128 6.97 -11.24 15.33
C PHE A 128 7.71 -11.04 14.00
N ALA A 129 7.63 -12.03 13.12
CA ALA A 129 8.16 -12.00 11.77
C ALA A 129 7.03 -12.25 10.78
N SER A 130 7.20 -11.76 9.56
CA SER A 130 6.27 -12.04 8.48
C SER A 130 6.26 -13.53 8.12
N PRO A 131 5.10 -14.09 7.71
CA PRO A 131 4.98 -15.47 7.28
C PRO A 131 5.90 -15.81 6.09
N ALA A 132 6.45 -17.02 6.07
CA ALA A 132 7.31 -17.50 4.97
C ALA A 132 6.62 -17.39 3.61
N VAL A 133 5.33 -17.75 3.52
CA VAL A 133 4.52 -17.62 2.30
C VAL A 133 4.54 -16.20 1.70
N PHE A 134 4.61 -15.16 2.53
CA PHE A 134 4.73 -13.78 2.08
C PHE A 134 6.18 -13.44 1.73
N MET A 135 7.14 -13.82 2.59
CA MET A 135 8.57 -13.58 2.38
C MET A 135 9.07 -14.19 1.07
N ASP A 136 8.72 -15.45 0.79
CA ASP A 136 9.12 -16.18 -0.40
C ASP A 136 8.64 -15.47 -1.68
N LYS A 137 7.41 -14.94 -1.67
CA LYS A 137 6.84 -14.16 -2.79
C LYS A 137 7.61 -12.85 -3.01
N ILE A 138 7.98 -12.15 -1.94
CA ILE A 138 8.77 -10.92 -2.03
C ILE A 138 10.18 -11.21 -2.56
N GLU A 139 10.84 -12.26 -2.07
CA GLU A 139 12.17 -12.64 -2.52
C GLU A 139 12.18 -13.04 -3.99
N GLN A 140 11.20 -13.82 -4.44
CA GLN A 140 11.03 -14.17 -5.85
C GLN A 140 10.84 -12.92 -6.71
N TRP A 141 9.95 -12.00 -6.29
CA TRP A 141 9.74 -10.74 -6.99
C TRP A 141 11.04 -9.91 -7.07
N HIS A 142 11.74 -9.72 -5.96
CA HIS A 142 12.99 -8.95 -5.92
C HIS A 142 14.09 -9.53 -6.82
N LYS A 143 14.08 -10.85 -7.05
CA LYS A 143 15.05 -11.56 -7.90
C LYS A 143 14.66 -11.54 -9.38
N HIS A 144 13.38 -11.73 -9.71
CA HIS A 144 12.94 -12.02 -11.09
C HIS A 144 11.94 -11.02 -11.67
N GLY A 145 11.35 -10.14 -10.85
CA GLY A 145 10.26 -9.24 -11.25
C GLY A 145 8.95 -9.97 -11.60
N SER A 146 8.84 -11.25 -11.25
CA SER A 146 7.66 -12.10 -11.44
C SER A 146 7.72 -13.31 -10.48
N LEU A 147 6.60 -14.02 -10.32
CA LEU A 147 6.49 -15.24 -9.51
C LEU A 147 6.65 -16.56 -10.32
N ALA A 148 7.20 -16.48 -11.54
CA ALA A 148 7.35 -17.61 -12.46
C ALA A 148 8.57 -18.48 -12.16
#